data_AF-A0A4P9YAM9-F1
#
_entry.id   AF-A0A4P9YAM9-F1
#
_cell.length_a   1.000
_cell.length_b   1.000
_cell.length_c   1.000
_cell.angle_alpha   90.00
_cell.angle_beta   90.00
_cell.angle_gamma   90.00
#
_symmetry.space_group_name_H-M   'P 1'
#
loop_
_entity.id
_entity.type
_entity.pdbx_description
1 polymer ?
#
loop_
_entity_poly.entity_id
_entity_poly.type
_entity_poly.pdbx_seq_one_letter_code
_entity_poly.pdbx_strand_id
1 'polypeptide(L)' 'FIRPQLEYGLSLTMVPKEALSILQKAQNNILRRIVSGHRSTSINALHKLLLIEKIELRNASLSIRFADKLHNCTD' A
#
# COMPACT_ATOMS: atom_id res chain seq x y z
N PHE A 1 -9.91 -7.76 7.36
CA PHE A 1 -9.68 -6.43 7.95
C PHE A 1 -8.17 -6.19 8.16
N ILE A 2 -7.40 -5.93 7.08
CA ILE A 2 -5.96 -5.59 7.16
C ILE A 2 -5.71 -4.08 6.88
N ARG A 3 -6.72 -3.39 6.32
CA ARG A 3 -6.66 -1.98 5.92
C ARG A 3 -6.28 -1.00 7.04
N PRO A 4 -6.74 -1.11 8.30
CA PRO A 4 -6.45 -0.06 9.27
C PRO A 4 -4.97 0.04 9.64
N GLN A 5 -4.30 -1.08 9.89
CA GLN A 5 -2.89 -1.04 10.31
C GLN A 5 -1.94 -0.70 9.16
N LEU A 6 -2.22 -1.14 7.94
CA LEU A 6 -1.42 -0.75 6.78
C LEU A 6 -1.73 0.67 6.31
N GLU A 7 -2.99 1.09 6.19
CA GLU A 7 -3.31 2.41 5.64
C GLU A 7 -3.09 3.55 6.64
N TYR A 8 -3.46 3.38 7.92
CA TYR A 8 -3.30 4.44 8.91
C TYR A 8 -1.89 4.48 9.50
N GLY A 9 -1.21 3.33 9.67
CA GLY A 9 0.17 3.28 10.16
C GLY A 9 1.17 3.91 9.19
N LEU A 10 1.00 3.70 7.88
CA LEU A 10 1.84 4.31 6.83
C LEU A 10 1.74 5.84 6.80
N SER A 11 0.61 6.41 7.24
CA SER A 11 0.41 7.86 7.29
C SER A 11 1.13 8.53 8.46
N LEU A 12 1.59 7.79 9.46
CA LEU A 12 2.15 8.34 10.70
C LEU A 12 3.67 8.54 10.65
N THR A 13 4.37 7.80 9.78
CA THR A 13 5.82 7.83 9.69
C THR A 13 6.28 7.60 8.25
N MET A 14 7.31 8.33 7.79
CA MET A 14 7.94 8.02 6.52
C MET A 14 8.52 6.60 6.54
N VAL A 15 8.03 5.75 5.64
CA VAL A 15 8.44 4.35 5.60
C VAL A 15 9.69 4.20 4.72
N PRO A 16 10.77 3.60 5.23
CA PRO A 16 11.99 3.40 4.46
C PRO A 16 11.75 2.47 3.26
N LYS A 17 12.54 2.61 2.19
CA LYS A 17 12.35 1.87 0.94
C LYS A 17 12.41 0.36 1.14
N GLU A 18 13.25 -0.10 2.07
CA GLU A 18 13.41 -1.50 2.45
C GLU A 18 12.09 -2.06 3.01
N ALA A 19 11.42 -1.29 3.87
CA ALA A 19 10.14 -1.67 4.43
C ALA A 19 9.02 -1.68 3.38
N LEU A 20 9.01 -0.73 2.44
CA LEU A 20 8.05 -0.73 1.32
C LEU A 20 8.14 -2.02 0.47
N SER A 21 9.35 -2.53 0.25
CA SER A 21 9.56 -3.80 -0.47
C SER A 21 8.96 -5.00 0.27
N ILE A 22 9.15 -5.07 1.60
CA ILE A 22 8.57 -6.12 2.44
C ILE A 22 7.04 -6.05 2.39
N LEU A 23 6.48 -4.85 2.52
CA LEU A 23 5.04 -4.62 2.47
C LEU A 23 4.45 -4.97 1.10
N GLN A 24 5.13 -4.64 0.00
CA GLN A 24 4.69 -5.03 -1.34
C GLN A 24 4.67 -6.55 -1.51
N LYS A 25 5.68 -7.27 -0.99
CA LYS A 25 5.69 -8.74 -1.00
C LYS A 25 4.54 -9.33 -0.19
N ALA A 26 4.26 -8.76 0.98
CA ALA A 26 3.13 -9.18 1.81
C ALA A 26 1.80 -8.94 1.08
N GLN A 27 1.59 -7.77 0.48
CA GLN A 27 0.40 -7.44 -0.31
C GLN A 27 0.23 -8.44 -1.47
N ASN A 28 1.29 -8.71 -2.24
CA ASN A 28 1.23 -9.66 -3.36
C ASN A 28 0.80 -11.07 -2.92
N ASN A 29 1.31 -11.54 -1.79
CA ASN A 29 0.92 -12.84 -1.23
C ASN A 29 -0.55 -12.86 -0.77
N ILE A 30 -1.02 -11.77 -0.16
CA ILE A 30 -2.42 -11.61 0.25
C ILE A 30 -3.34 -11.59 -0.97
N LEU A 31 -3.00 -10.81 -2.02
CA LEU A 31 -3.79 -10.73 -3.25
C LEU A 31 -3.98 -12.11 -3.89
N ARG A 32 -2.92 -12.92 -3.95
CA ARG A 32 -3.01 -14.30 -4.45
C ARG A 32 -3.91 -15.18 -3.58
N ARG A 33 -3.79 -15.07 -2.26
CA ARG A 33 -4.63 -15.84 -1.33
C ARG A 33 -6.11 -15.49 -1.46
N ILE A 34 -6.45 -14.21 -1.61
CA ILE A 34 -7.85 -13.74 -1.74
C ILE A 34 -8.55 -14.38 -2.93
N VAL A 35 -7.85 -14.49 -4.06
CA VAL A 35 -8.42 -15.06 -5.30
C VAL A 35 -8.11 -16.54 -5.48
N SER A 36 -7.55 -17.20 -4.46
CA SER A 36 -7.03 -18.57 -4.54
C SER A 36 -6.11 -18.81 -5.75
N GLY A 37 -5.35 -17.78 -6.13
CA GLY A 37 -4.51 -17.77 -7.33
C GLY A 37 -3.22 -18.55 -7.14
N HIS A 38 -2.78 -19.22 -8.21
CA HIS A 38 -1.51 -19.95 -8.22
C HIS A 38 -0.30 -19.00 -8.05
N ARG A 39 0.85 -19.56 -7.64
CA ARG A 39 2.10 -18.80 -7.47
C ARG A 39 2.63 -18.16 -8.76
N SER A 40 2.18 -18.61 -9.93
CA SER A 40 2.53 -18.02 -11.23
C SER A 40 1.54 -16.94 -11.69
N THR A 41 0.43 -16.73 -10.97
CA THR A 41 -0.57 -15.73 -11.35
C THR A 41 0.07 -14.35 -11.37
N SER A 42 -0.21 -13.60 -12.44
CA SER A 42 0.31 -12.26 -12.66
C SER A 42 -0.17 -11.30 -11.57
N ILE A 43 0.77 -10.80 -10.78
CA ILE A 43 0.49 -9.83 -9.72
C ILE A 43 -0.08 -8.52 -10.29
N ASN A 44 0.45 -8.05 -11.42
CA ASN A 44 -0.05 -6.85 -12.07
C ASN A 44 -1.51 -7.00 -12.51
N ALA A 45 -1.92 -8.20 -12.96
CA ALA A 45 -3.31 -8.48 -13.27
C ALA A 45 -4.18 -8.42 -12.01
N LEU A 46 -3.72 -9.01 -10.89
CA LEU A 46 -4.46 -8.96 -9.62
C LEU A 46 -4.66 -7.53 -9.10
N HIS A 47 -3.65 -6.67 -9.21
CA HIS A 47 -3.79 -5.25 -8.86
C HIS A 47 -4.87 -4.54 -9.69
N LYS A 48 -4.90 -4.81 -11.00
CA LYS A 48 -5.92 -4.22 -11.90
C LYS A 48 -7.32 -4.78 -11.64
N LEU A 49 -7.45 -6.09 -11.48
CA LEU A 49 -8.75 -6.75 -11.26
C LEU A 49 -9.37 -6.38 -9.91
N LEU A 50 -8.55 -6.28 -8.86
CA LEU A 50 -9.02 -5.97 -7.52
C LEU A 50 -9.06 -4.46 -7.24
N LEU A 51 -8.66 -3.62 -8.21
CA LEU A 51 -8.55 -2.16 -8.07
C LEU A 51 -7.72 -1.75 -6.85
N ILE A 52 -6.63 -2.48 -6.60
CA ILE A 52 -5.72 -2.24 -5.47
C ILE A 52 -4.43 -1.64 -6.00
N GLU A 53 -4.07 -0.46 -5.49
CA GLU A 53 -2.80 0.19 -5.80
C GLU A 53 -1.61 -0.58 -5.22
N LYS A 54 -0.45 -0.47 -5.86
CA LYS A 54 0.82 -0.91 -5.30
C LYS A 54 1.16 -0.08 -4.07
N ILE A 55 1.82 -0.68 -3.08
CA ILE A 55 2.23 -0.02 -1.84
C ILE A 55 3.08 1.22 -2.12
N GLU A 56 3.97 1.17 -3.10
CA GLU A 56 4.82 2.31 -3.47
C GLU A 56 4.01 3.54 -3.90
N LEU A 57 3.06 3.36 -4.82
CA LEU A 57 2.18 4.43 -5.30
C LEU A 57 1.27 4.94 -4.16
N ARG A 58 0.73 4.01 -3.37
CA ARG A 58 -0.12 4.34 -2.23
C ARG A 58 0.63 5.18 -1.20
N ASN A 59 1.87 4.80 -0.87
CA ASN A 59 2.73 5.52 0.05
C ASN A 59 3.01 6.94 -0.45
N ALA A 60 3.36 7.12 -1.73
CA ALA A 60 3.57 8.44 -2.31
C ALA A 60 2.32 9.33 -2.21
N SER A 61 1.13 8.79 -2.55
CA SER A 61 -0.13 9.52 -2.43
C SER A 61 -0.44 9.93 -0.98
N LEU A 62 -0.21 9.02 -0.03
CA LEU A 62 -0.42 9.30 1.39
C LEU A 62 0.57 10.33 1.93
N SER A 63 1.85 10.27 1.54
CA SER A 63 2.85 11.26 1.94
C SER A 63 2.51 12.66 1.42
N ILE A 64 2.03 12.78 0.18
CA ILE A 64 1.58 14.07 -0.38
C ILE A 64 0.40 14.61 0.43
N ARG A 65 -0.62 13.79 0.70
CA ARG A 65 -1.80 14.20 1.49
C ARG A 65 -1.43 14.61 2.91
N PHE A 66 -0.48 13.91 3.52
CA PHE A 66 0.02 14.25 4.85
C PHE A 66 0.74 15.60 4.83
N ALA A 67 1.63 15.84 3.86
CA ALA A 67 2.34 17.11 3.72
C ALA A 67 1.37 18.28 3.45
N ASP A 68 0.37 18.08 2.59
CA ASP A 68 -0.66 19.08 2.32
C ASP A 68 -1.49 19.40 3.57
N LYS A 69 -1.89 18.38 4.33
CA LYS A 69 -2.57 18.59 5.62
C LYS A 69 -1.68 19.35 6.62
N LEU A 70 -0.39 19.03 6.69
CA LEU A 70 0.56 19.73 7.55
C LEU A 70 0.74 21.19 7.14
N HIS A 71 0.80 21.48 5.83
CA HIS A 71 0.91 22.84 5.30
C HIS A 71 -0.34 23.69 5.58
N ASN A 72 -1.53 23.08 5.45
CA ASN A 72 -2.82 23.75 5.66
C ASN A 72 -3.27 23.76 7.13
N CYS A 73 -2.56 23.07 8.03
CA CYS A 73 -2.75 23.19 9.47
C CYS A 73 -2.17 24.55 9.93
N THR A 74 -3.00 25.59 9.88
CA THR A 74 -2.76 26.87 10.55
C THR A 74 -3.09 26.76 12.05
N ASP A 75 -2.31 25.96 12.77
CA ASP A 75 -2.16 26.11 14.23
C ASP A 75 -1.08 27.15 14.51
#